data_AF-A0AB38UAS2-F1
#
_entry.id   AF-A0AB38UAS2-F1
#
_cell.length_a   1.000
_cell.length_b   1.000
_cell.length_c   1.000
_cell.angle_alpha   90.00
_cell.angle_beta   90.00
_cell.angle_gamma   90.00
#
_symmetry.space_group_name_H-M   'P 1'
#
loop_
_entity.id
_entity.type
_entity.pdbx_description
1 polymer ?
#
loop_
_entity_poly.entity_id
_entity_poly.type
_entity_poly.pdbx_seq_one_letter_code
_entity_poly.pdbx_strand_id
1 'polypeptide(L)'
;MKRILILCMLIITSNILHATVYVFTTNDGVLKLNDQMNTISFKGMEYNILDYKENSPEINSVFCEYSNLKKMFLFDFSKGNITEYNYIETFEWKDVAFYNKAKLVSGLYRNIDVYIYNNNIRGDNISLFKQYANIMIEGIKNGTIIMNGNGTFTDTTGKLSSSGTFERNWLGKKKNTSNNILNLVADYIFGYIKGMPSCNSNWEQVGNPYMILKADKLN
;
A
#
# COMPACT_ATOMS: atom_id res chain seq x y z
N MET A 1 13.86 -8.11 31.63
CA MET A 1 12.49 -8.68 31.64
C MET A 1 11.53 -7.94 32.57
N LYS A 2 11.73 -7.85 33.90
CA LYS A 2 10.79 -7.12 34.80
C LYS A 2 10.58 -5.62 34.51
N ARG A 3 11.57 -4.90 33.95
CA ARG A 3 11.43 -3.46 33.62
C ARG A 3 10.66 -3.18 32.32
N ILE A 4 10.57 -4.15 31.41
CA ILE A 4 9.92 -3.98 30.09
C ILE A 4 8.41 -4.25 30.20
N LEU A 5 8.00 -5.24 31.00
CA LEU A 5 6.60 -5.51 31.37
C LEU A 5 5.92 -4.32 32.07
N ILE A 6 6.68 -3.49 32.79
CA ILE A 6 6.16 -2.28 33.45
C ILE A 6 5.83 -1.18 32.44
N LEU A 7 6.52 -1.12 31.29
CA LEU A 7 6.25 -0.12 30.24
C LEU A 7 4.92 -0.42 29.52
N CYS A 8 4.64 -1.70 29.25
CA CYS A 8 3.35 -2.13 28.68
C CYS A 8 2.17 -1.78 29.58
N MET A 9 2.29 -2.01 30.90
CA MET A 9 1.24 -1.63 31.85
C MET A 9 1.13 -0.11 32.01
N LEU A 10 2.24 0.63 31.98
CA LEU A 10 2.24 2.08 32.17
C LEU A 10 1.60 2.86 31.02
N ILE A 11 1.67 2.36 29.77
CA ILE A 11 0.98 2.99 28.63
C ILE A 11 -0.55 2.88 28.78
N ILE A 12 -1.05 1.91 29.55
CA ILE A 12 -2.49 1.65 29.72
C ILE A 12 -3.04 2.26 31.01
N THR A 13 -2.22 2.55 32.04
CA THR A 13 -2.72 2.90 33.39
C THR A 13 -2.40 4.29 33.95
N SER A 14 -1.77 5.23 33.23
CA SER A 14 -1.39 6.52 33.83
C SER A 14 -2.45 7.62 33.72
N ASN A 15 -3.50 7.53 34.56
CA ASN A 15 -4.09 8.71 35.17
C ASN A 15 -3.16 9.21 36.28
N ILE A 16 -2.12 9.99 35.97
CA ILE A 16 -1.43 10.91 36.90
C ILE A 16 -0.71 11.96 36.04
N LEU A 17 -1.01 13.24 36.29
CA LEU A 17 -0.33 14.39 35.69
C LEU A 17 1.18 14.37 35.98
N HIS A 18 2.03 13.98 35.02
CA HIS A 18 3.42 14.45 34.82
C HIS A 18 3.93 14.00 33.43
N ALA A 19 4.76 14.81 32.78
CA ALA A 19 5.17 14.70 31.37
C ALA A 19 5.97 13.43 31.08
N THR A 20 5.26 12.33 30.84
CA THR A 20 5.89 11.04 30.60
C THR A 20 6.33 10.94 29.14
N VAL A 21 7.65 11.04 28.92
CA VAL A 21 8.27 10.75 27.62
C VAL A 21 9.00 9.42 27.71
N TYR A 22 8.58 8.44 26.90
CA TYR A 22 9.29 7.19 26.72
C TYR A 22 10.30 7.33 25.59
N VAL A 23 11.55 6.97 25.86
CA VAL A 23 12.65 7.06 24.91
C VAL A 23 13.18 5.66 24.62
N PHE A 24 13.08 5.24 23.36
CA PHE A 24 13.63 3.98 22.86
C PHE A 24 14.84 4.29 22.00
N THR A 25 16.02 3.91 22.48
CA THR A 25 17.23 3.91 21.64
C THR A 25 17.24 2.60 20.86
N THR A 26 17.18 2.70 19.54
CA THR A 26 17.26 1.55 18.64
C THR A 26 18.60 1.53 17.91
N ASN A 27 18.85 0.46 17.15
CA ASN A 27 20.01 0.36 16.27
C ASN A 27 19.98 1.35 15.08
N ASP A 28 18.88 2.08 14.87
CA ASP A 28 18.68 2.95 13.70
C ASP A 28 18.23 4.37 14.08
N GLY A 29 18.16 4.68 15.38
CA GLY A 29 17.84 6.02 15.86
C GLY A 29 17.17 6.01 17.22
N VAL A 30 16.69 7.19 17.64
CA VAL A 30 15.96 7.36 18.89
C VAL A 30 14.50 7.63 18.57
N LEU A 31 13.62 6.77 19.07
CA LEU A 31 12.17 6.96 19.04
C LEU A 31 11.72 7.53 20.38
N LYS A 32 10.94 8.61 20.37
CA LYS A 32 10.35 9.18 21.58
C LYS A 32 8.84 9.15 21.46
N LEU A 33 8.17 8.57 22.45
CA LEU A 33 6.72 8.61 22.60
C LEU A 33 6.39 9.56 23.74
N ASN A 34 5.71 10.66 23.42
CA ASN A 34 5.24 11.64 24.37
C ASN A 34 3.74 11.51 24.54
N ASP A 35 3.34 10.90 25.65
CA ASP A 35 1.93 10.60 25.93
C ASP A 35 1.10 11.88 26.15
N GLN A 36 1.69 12.90 26.81
CA GLN A 36 1.00 14.15 27.10
C GLN A 36 0.77 15.02 25.86
N MET A 37 1.77 15.11 25.00
CA MET A 37 1.62 15.83 23.73
C MET A 37 0.91 14.98 22.68
N ASN A 38 0.65 13.70 22.99
CA ASN A 38 0.10 12.72 22.07
C ASN A 38 0.91 12.67 20.76
N THR A 39 2.25 12.66 20.88
CA THR A 39 3.17 12.63 19.74
C THR A 39 4.16 11.48 19.82
N ILE A 40 4.60 11.03 18.66
CA ILE A 40 5.71 10.10 18.51
C ILE A 40 6.72 10.73 17.56
N SER A 41 8.00 10.75 17.93
CA SER A 41 9.07 11.26 17.07
C SER A 41 10.09 10.18 16.77
N PHE A 42 10.51 10.09 15.52
CA PHE A 42 11.52 9.14 15.06
C PHE A 42 12.20 9.67 13.80
N LYS A 43 13.54 9.52 13.73
CA LYS A 43 14.37 9.96 12.58
C LYS A 43 14.11 11.40 12.12
N GLY A 44 13.94 12.31 13.07
CA GLY A 44 13.74 13.74 12.79
C GLY A 44 12.33 14.13 12.34
N MET A 45 11.39 13.18 12.30
CA MET A 45 9.96 13.47 12.08
C MET A 45 9.18 13.29 13.37
N GLU A 46 8.23 14.18 13.62
CA GLU A 46 7.26 14.10 14.72
C GLU A 46 5.87 13.89 14.13
N TYR A 47 5.16 12.90 14.64
CA TYR A 47 3.83 12.50 14.22
C TYR A 47 2.86 12.71 15.38
N ASN A 48 1.64 13.13 15.05
CA ASN A 48 0.52 13.13 15.98
C ASN A 48 0.00 11.71 16.11
N ILE A 49 -0.20 11.24 17.33
CA ILE A 49 -0.78 9.93 17.58
C ILE A 49 -2.29 10.03 17.44
N LEU A 50 -2.86 9.11 16.68
CA LEU A 50 -4.28 9.03 16.38
C LEU A 50 -4.99 8.00 17.25
N ASP A 51 -4.33 6.85 17.46
CA ASP A 51 -4.93 5.72 18.15
C ASP A 51 -3.86 4.76 18.69
N TYR A 52 -4.26 3.98 19.70
CA TYR A 52 -3.48 2.92 20.31
C TYR A 52 -4.26 1.61 20.25
N LYS A 53 -3.57 0.54 19.87
CA LYS A 53 -4.13 -0.80 19.91
C LYS A 53 -3.21 -1.74 20.66
N GLU A 54 -3.69 -2.22 21.80
CA GLU A 54 -3.09 -3.37 22.47
C GLU A 54 -3.48 -4.64 21.68
N ASN A 55 -2.49 -5.26 21.03
CA ASN A 55 -2.72 -6.54 20.35
C ASN A 55 -2.53 -7.72 21.31
N SER A 56 -1.59 -7.56 22.25
CA SER A 56 -1.36 -8.44 23.40
C SER A 56 -0.53 -7.68 24.45
N PRO A 57 -0.37 -8.20 25.67
CA PRO A 57 0.37 -7.50 26.73
C PRO A 57 1.81 -7.09 26.37
N GLU A 58 2.45 -7.78 25.41
CA GLU A 58 3.82 -7.48 24.96
C GLU A 58 3.88 -6.86 23.56
N ILE A 59 2.73 -6.70 22.88
CA ILE A 59 2.66 -6.25 21.49
C ILE A 59 1.62 -5.14 21.34
N ASN A 60 2.10 -3.92 21.03
CA ASN A 60 1.28 -2.72 20.96
C ASN A 60 1.49 -2.01 19.62
N SER A 61 0.40 -1.52 19.03
CA SER A 61 0.42 -0.68 17.83
C SER A 61 0.09 0.76 18.18
N VAL A 62 0.90 1.68 17.67
CA VAL A 62 0.65 3.13 17.76
C VAL A 62 0.41 3.65 16.35
N PHE A 63 -0.78 4.17 16.10
CA PHE A 63 -1.15 4.77 14.82
C PHE A 63 -0.93 6.26 14.88
N CYS A 64 -0.29 6.83 13.86
CA CYS A 64 0.10 8.23 13.88
C CYS A 64 0.09 8.85 12.48
N GLU A 65 0.06 10.17 12.43
CA GLU A 65 0.06 10.93 11.19
C GLU A 65 0.96 12.16 11.20
N TYR A 66 1.46 12.51 10.02
CA TYR A 66 2.17 13.76 9.75
C TYR A 66 1.85 14.23 8.33
N SER A 67 1.24 15.42 8.17
CA SER A 67 0.94 16.01 6.86
C SER A 67 0.33 15.03 5.84
N ASN A 68 -0.68 14.26 6.28
CA ASN A 68 -1.38 13.18 5.54
C ASN A 68 -0.62 11.86 5.36
N LEU A 69 0.63 11.76 5.82
CA LEU A 69 1.35 10.48 5.92
C LEU A 69 0.88 9.75 7.16
N LYS A 70 0.28 8.57 6.99
CA LYS A 70 -0.12 7.70 8.09
C LYS A 70 0.93 6.62 8.31
N LYS A 71 1.34 6.45 9.56
CA LYS A 71 2.27 5.41 10.00
C LYS A 71 1.70 4.61 11.15
N MET A 72 2.17 3.37 11.26
CA MET A 72 1.97 2.54 12.44
C MET A 72 3.33 2.08 12.95
N PHE A 73 3.58 2.27 14.24
CA PHE A 73 4.71 1.67 14.93
C PHE A 73 4.21 0.49 15.76
N LEU A 74 4.69 -0.70 15.43
CA LEU A 74 4.42 -1.93 16.18
C LEU A 74 5.56 -2.16 17.16
N PHE A 75 5.29 -1.99 18.44
CA PHE A 75 6.20 -2.33 19.52
C PHE A 75 5.98 -3.81 19.86
N ASP A 76 6.96 -4.65 19.55
CA ASP A 76 6.97 -6.07 19.94
C ASP A 76 8.07 -6.27 20.98
N PHE A 77 7.70 -6.13 22.24
CA PHE A 77 8.61 -6.24 23.36
C PHE A 77 9.05 -7.68 23.62
N SER A 78 8.24 -8.67 23.19
CA SER A 78 8.61 -10.09 23.25
C SER A 78 9.85 -10.38 22.39
N LYS A 79 9.99 -9.66 21.26
CA LYS A 79 11.15 -9.72 20.37
C LYS A 79 12.15 -8.58 20.56
N GLY A 80 11.87 -7.66 21.48
CA GLY A 80 12.69 -6.47 21.72
C GLY A 80 12.85 -5.58 20.48
N ASN A 81 11.82 -5.44 19.66
CA ASN A 81 11.89 -4.64 18.43
C ASN A 81 10.72 -3.68 18.26
N ILE A 82 10.93 -2.69 17.39
CA ILE A 82 9.91 -1.77 16.90
C ILE A 82 9.87 -1.92 15.38
N THR A 83 8.71 -2.20 14.83
CA THR A 83 8.53 -2.31 13.38
C THR A 83 7.69 -1.14 12.88
N GLU A 84 8.19 -0.46 11.85
CA GLU A 84 7.50 0.66 11.21
C GLU A 84 6.69 0.17 10.01
N TYR A 85 5.49 0.72 9.86
CA TYR A 85 4.60 0.45 8.74
C TYR A 85 4.10 1.75 8.13
N ASN A 86 3.99 1.77 6.81
CA ASN A 86 3.29 2.82 6.07
C ASN A 86 1.86 2.39 5.79
N TYR A 87 0.93 3.33 5.90
CA TYR A 87 -0.38 3.13 5.32
C TYR A 87 -0.26 3.09 3.79
N ILE A 88 -0.92 2.11 3.17
CA ILE A 88 -1.02 1.98 1.72
C ILE A 88 -2.48 1.94 1.32
N GLU A 89 -2.77 2.59 0.18
CA GLU A 89 -4.04 2.36 -0.51
C GLU A 89 -3.96 1.04 -1.26
N THR A 90 -5.05 0.28 -1.21
CA THR A 90 -5.17 -1.00 -1.88
C THR A 90 -6.04 -0.89 -3.13
N PHE A 91 -5.70 -1.69 -4.14
CA PHE A 91 -6.57 -1.99 -5.27
C PHE A 91 -7.13 -3.40 -5.08
N GLU A 92 -8.44 -3.55 -5.20
CA GLU A 92 -9.11 -4.83 -5.02
C GLU A 92 -9.32 -5.52 -6.37
N TRP A 93 -8.82 -6.75 -6.49
CA TRP A 93 -9.43 -7.73 -7.39
C TRP A 93 -10.57 -8.35 -6.61
N LYS A 94 -11.79 -7.92 -6.96
CA LYS A 94 -13.01 -8.18 -6.19
C LYS A 94 -13.13 -9.65 -5.81
N ASP A 95 -13.32 -9.90 -4.52
CA ASP A 95 -13.50 -11.24 -3.93
C ASP A 95 -12.30 -12.20 -4.13
N VAL A 96 -11.13 -11.70 -4.57
CA VAL A 96 -9.93 -12.51 -4.83
C VAL A 96 -8.74 -12.05 -4.00
N ALA A 97 -8.31 -10.79 -4.13
CA ALA A 97 -7.12 -10.29 -3.42
C ALA A 97 -7.05 -8.76 -3.42
N PHE A 98 -6.23 -8.22 -2.51
CA PHE A 98 -5.84 -6.82 -2.49
C PHE A 98 -4.39 -6.65 -2.95
N TYR A 99 -4.09 -5.51 -3.56
CA TYR A 99 -2.76 -5.17 -4.06
C TYR A 99 -2.38 -3.76 -3.66
N ASN A 100 -1.09 -3.50 -3.43
CA ASN A 100 -0.61 -2.13 -3.20
C ASN A 100 -0.84 -1.27 -4.45
N LYS A 101 -1.77 -0.31 -4.37
CA LYS A 101 -2.25 0.47 -5.52
C LYS A 101 -1.13 1.31 -6.14
N ALA A 102 -0.26 1.91 -5.33
CA ALA A 102 0.85 2.72 -5.83
C ALA A 102 1.88 1.87 -6.60
N LYS A 103 2.21 0.68 -6.09
CA LYS A 103 3.10 -0.28 -6.77
C LYS A 103 2.47 -0.83 -8.05
N LEU A 104 1.16 -1.07 -8.05
CA LEU A 104 0.42 -1.47 -9.24
C LEU A 104 0.51 -0.40 -10.33
N VAL A 105 0.11 0.83 -10.03
CA VAL A 105 0.09 1.95 -10.98
C VAL A 105 1.49 2.23 -11.54
N SER A 106 2.50 2.39 -10.70
CA SER A 106 3.88 2.64 -11.15
C SER A 106 4.44 1.49 -11.98
N GLY A 107 4.13 0.26 -11.58
CA GLY A 107 4.47 -0.97 -12.29
C GLY A 107 3.86 -1.04 -13.68
N LEU A 108 2.58 -0.72 -13.81
CA LEU A 108 1.89 -0.67 -15.09
C LEU A 108 2.48 0.41 -16.01
N TYR A 109 2.79 1.61 -15.51
CA TYR A 109 3.44 2.61 -16.36
C TYR A 109 4.80 2.14 -16.88
N ARG A 110 5.60 1.52 -16.02
CA ARG A 110 6.95 1.06 -16.36
C ARG A 110 6.98 -0.03 -17.44
N ASN A 111 5.93 -0.86 -17.53
CA ASN A 111 5.93 -2.06 -18.37
C ASN A 111 5.12 -1.92 -19.68
N ILE A 112 4.54 -0.75 -19.99
CA ILE A 112 3.76 -0.53 -21.21
C ILE A 112 4.57 -0.89 -22.46
N ASP A 113 5.77 -0.32 -22.61
CA ASP A 113 6.59 -0.53 -23.81
C ASP A 113 7.11 -1.96 -23.93
N VAL A 114 7.42 -2.60 -22.79
CA VAL A 114 7.81 -4.02 -22.74
C VAL A 114 6.67 -4.90 -23.23
N TYR A 115 5.43 -4.63 -22.80
CA TYR A 115 4.27 -5.40 -23.25
C TYR A 115 4.00 -5.20 -24.75
N ILE A 116 4.10 -3.95 -25.24
CA ILE A 116 3.96 -3.62 -26.66
C ILE A 116 4.96 -4.41 -27.50
N TYR A 117 6.23 -4.42 -27.09
CA TYR A 117 7.29 -5.16 -27.76
C TYR A 117 7.03 -6.67 -27.76
N ASN A 118 6.79 -7.25 -26.58
CA ASN A 118 6.61 -8.70 -26.41
C ASN A 118 5.38 -9.23 -27.16
N ASN A 119 4.32 -8.43 -27.29
CA ASN A 119 3.09 -8.80 -28.00
C ASN A 119 3.07 -8.35 -29.46
N ASN A 120 4.19 -7.83 -29.97
CA ASN A 120 4.33 -7.42 -31.36
C ASN A 120 3.24 -6.43 -31.81
N ILE A 121 2.86 -5.49 -30.93
CA ILE A 121 1.89 -4.43 -31.23
C ILE A 121 2.60 -3.41 -32.14
N ARG A 122 2.03 -3.15 -33.33
CA ARG A 122 2.68 -2.39 -34.41
C ARG A 122 1.78 -1.31 -35.00
N GLY A 123 2.42 -0.30 -35.60
CA GLY A 123 1.75 0.79 -36.31
C GLY A 123 0.86 1.60 -35.37
N ASP A 124 -0.28 2.06 -35.88
CA ASP A 124 -1.23 2.92 -35.15
C ASP A 124 -1.75 2.28 -33.85
N ASN A 125 -1.72 0.94 -33.75
CA ASN A 125 -2.10 0.21 -32.54
C ASN A 125 -1.23 0.58 -31.33
N ILE A 126 0.03 1.00 -31.54
CA ILE A 126 0.91 1.41 -30.45
C ILE A 126 0.34 2.65 -29.75
N SER A 127 -0.07 3.65 -30.53
CA SER A 127 -0.63 4.89 -29.99
C SER A 127 -1.94 4.64 -29.26
N LEU A 128 -2.85 3.85 -29.88
CA LEU A 128 -4.13 3.48 -29.28
C LEU A 128 -3.95 2.66 -27.99
N PHE A 129 -3.01 1.70 -27.98
CA PHE A 129 -2.72 0.90 -26.80
C PHE A 129 -2.25 1.79 -25.65
N LYS A 130 -1.26 2.66 -25.90
CA LYS A 130 -0.76 3.61 -24.88
C LYS A 130 -1.87 4.51 -24.35
N GLN A 131 -2.71 5.04 -25.24
CA GLN A 131 -3.84 5.87 -24.87
C GLN A 131 -4.80 5.15 -23.92
N TYR A 132 -5.28 3.96 -24.29
CA TYR A 132 -6.23 3.22 -23.47
C TYR A 132 -5.59 2.64 -22.19
N ALA A 133 -4.33 2.21 -22.24
CA ALA A 133 -3.58 1.82 -21.05
C ALA A 133 -3.50 2.98 -20.05
N ASN A 134 -3.16 4.19 -20.51
CA ASN A 134 -3.10 5.36 -19.63
C ASN A 134 -4.46 5.70 -19.01
N ILE A 135 -5.55 5.64 -19.78
CA ILE A 135 -6.90 5.87 -19.26
C ILE A 135 -7.23 4.85 -18.16
N MET A 136 -6.91 3.57 -18.39
CA MET A 136 -7.21 2.51 -17.45
C MET A 136 -6.33 2.58 -16.20
N ILE A 137 -5.06 2.91 -16.34
CA ILE A 137 -4.13 3.10 -15.21
C ILE A 137 -4.54 4.31 -14.35
N GLU A 138 -4.89 5.44 -14.97
CA GLU A 138 -5.43 6.59 -14.21
C GLU A 138 -6.78 6.25 -13.57
N GLY A 139 -7.60 5.43 -14.22
CA GLY A 139 -8.84 4.95 -13.63
C GLY A 139 -8.62 4.05 -12.41
N ILE A 140 -7.60 3.19 -12.42
CA ILE A 140 -7.18 2.40 -11.24
C ILE A 140 -6.73 3.33 -10.11
N LYS A 141 -5.88 4.30 -10.43
CA LYS A 141 -5.35 5.29 -9.47
C LYS A 141 -6.47 6.07 -8.79
N ASN A 142 -7.45 6.52 -9.58
CA ASN A 142 -8.56 7.36 -9.13
C ASN A 142 -9.77 6.57 -8.59
N GLY A 143 -9.74 5.23 -8.63
CA GLY A 143 -10.83 4.39 -8.14
C GLY A 143 -12.06 4.32 -9.06
N THR A 144 -11.90 4.63 -10.36
CA THR A 144 -12.97 4.54 -11.35
C THR A 144 -12.92 3.26 -12.20
N ILE A 145 -11.88 2.44 -12.03
CA ILE A 145 -11.76 1.11 -12.63
C ILE A 145 -11.93 0.06 -11.53
N ILE A 146 -12.87 -0.84 -11.73
CA ILE A 146 -13.14 -1.97 -10.85
C ILE A 146 -12.71 -3.24 -11.58
N MET A 147 -11.94 -4.10 -10.92
CA MET A 147 -11.65 -5.43 -11.42
C MET A 147 -12.58 -6.45 -10.75
N ASN A 148 -13.41 -7.11 -11.55
CA ASN A 148 -14.36 -8.10 -11.09
C ASN A 148 -13.66 -9.43 -10.76
N GLY A 149 -14.30 -10.29 -9.97
CA GLY A 149 -13.72 -11.58 -9.56
C GLY A 149 -13.32 -12.50 -10.73
N ASN A 150 -14.02 -12.40 -11.87
CA ASN A 150 -13.69 -13.14 -13.10
C ASN A 150 -12.54 -12.52 -13.93
N GLY A 151 -11.92 -11.44 -13.47
CA GLY A 151 -10.82 -10.75 -14.14
C GLY A 151 -11.24 -9.72 -15.20
N THR A 152 -12.53 -9.50 -15.42
CA THR A 152 -13.00 -8.40 -16.28
C THR A 152 -12.94 -7.06 -15.56
N PHE A 153 -12.95 -5.97 -16.31
CA PHE A 153 -12.90 -4.62 -15.77
C PHE A 153 -14.18 -3.83 -16.08
N THR A 154 -14.60 -3.03 -15.12
CA THR A 154 -15.70 -2.08 -15.24
C THR A 154 -15.14 -0.66 -15.11
N ASP A 155 -15.44 0.21 -16.08
CA ASP A 155 -15.12 1.64 -16.05
C ASP A 155 -16.37 2.45 -15.70
N THR A 156 -16.36 3.09 -14.54
CA THR A 156 -17.49 3.91 -14.07
C THR A 156 -17.60 5.24 -14.81
N THR A 157 -16.57 5.66 -15.55
CA THR A 157 -16.57 6.91 -16.32
C THR A 157 -17.13 6.76 -17.75
N GLY A 158 -17.25 5.53 -18.24
CA GLY A 158 -17.69 5.23 -19.61
C GLY A 158 -16.67 5.53 -20.71
N LYS A 159 -15.44 5.95 -20.36
CA LYS A 159 -14.36 6.27 -21.31
C LYS A 159 -13.82 5.03 -22.03
N LEU A 160 -13.92 3.86 -21.41
CA LEU A 160 -13.45 2.57 -21.91
C LEU A 160 -14.61 1.65 -22.32
N SER A 161 -15.63 2.20 -22.96
CA SER A 161 -16.74 1.38 -23.48
C SER A 161 -16.23 0.41 -24.56
N SER A 162 -16.18 -0.87 -24.19
CA SER A 162 -15.98 -2.00 -25.09
C SER A 162 -17.31 -2.74 -25.23
N SER A 163 -17.65 -3.17 -26.45
CA SER A 163 -18.79 -4.07 -26.64
C SER A 163 -18.48 -5.52 -26.20
N GLY A 164 -17.31 -5.76 -25.63
CA GLY A 164 -16.82 -7.08 -25.20
C GLY A 164 -16.52 -8.03 -26.37
N THR A 165 -16.63 -7.55 -27.61
CA THR A 165 -16.52 -8.40 -28.79
C THR A 165 -15.12 -8.30 -29.38
N PHE A 166 -14.43 -9.44 -29.47
CA PHE A 166 -13.17 -9.52 -30.19
C PHE A 166 -13.41 -9.64 -31.70
N GLU A 167 -12.86 -8.71 -32.47
CA GLU A 167 -13.19 -8.56 -33.88
C GLU A 167 -12.11 -9.15 -34.80
N ARG A 168 -12.52 -10.00 -35.76
CA ARG A 168 -11.65 -10.60 -36.78
C ARG A 168 -12.04 -10.14 -38.18
N ASN A 169 -11.06 -10.05 -39.08
CA ASN A 169 -11.29 -9.84 -40.50
C ASN A 169 -11.69 -11.17 -41.20
N TRP A 170 -12.05 -11.10 -42.49
CA TRP A 170 -12.40 -12.28 -43.29
C TRP A 170 -11.33 -13.38 -43.28
N LEU A 171 -10.05 -13.01 -43.16
CA LEU A 171 -8.91 -13.93 -43.07
C LEU A 171 -8.65 -14.44 -41.63
N GLY A 172 -9.57 -14.21 -40.70
CA GLY A 172 -9.45 -14.62 -39.30
C GLY A 172 -8.42 -13.85 -38.47
N LYS A 173 -7.78 -12.80 -39.03
CA LYS A 173 -6.78 -11.95 -38.35
C LYS A 173 -7.48 -10.88 -37.50
N LYS A 174 -6.85 -10.45 -36.40
CA LYS A 174 -7.38 -9.35 -35.55
C LYS A 174 -7.56 -8.08 -36.40
N LYS A 175 -8.71 -7.41 -36.29
CA LYS A 175 -8.89 -6.06 -36.87
C LYS A 175 -8.17 -5.00 -36.02
N ASN A 176 -7.78 -3.89 -36.63
CA ASN A 176 -7.36 -2.69 -35.89
C ASN A 176 -8.62 -1.91 -35.47
N THR A 177 -9.17 -2.23 -34.30
CA THR A 177 -10.36 -1.57 -33.73
C THR A 177 -10.20 -1.34 -32.24
N SER A 178 -10.92 -0.34 -31.70
CA SER A 178 -10.88 0.02 -30.28
C SER A 178 -11.19 -1.16 -29.37
N ASN A 179 -12.19 -1.99 -29.69
CA ASN A 179 -12.52 -3.20 -28.93
C ASN A 179 -11.33 -4.17 -28.80
N ASN A 180 -10.60 -4.39 -29.89
CA ASN A 180 -9.44 -5.27 -29.87
C ASN A 180 -8.28 -4.69 -29.05
N ILE A 181 -8.05 -3.38 -29.12
CA ILE A 181 -7.00 -2.73 -28.32
C ILE A 181 -7.38 -2.71 -26.84
N LEU A 182 -8.65 -2.41 -26.50
CA LEU A 182 -9.14 -2.45 -25.13
C LEU A 182 -8.98 -3.84 -24.51
N ASN A 183 -9.29 -4.90 -25.27
CA ASN A 183 -9.05 -6.28 -24.81
C ASN A 183 -7.56 -6.53 -24.54
N LEU A 184 -6.66 -6.06 -25.40
CA LEU A 184 -5.20 -6.19 -25.17
C LEU A 184 -4.72 -5.41 -23.94
N VAL A 185 -5.30 -4.24 -23.66
CA VAL A 185 -5.01 -3.44 -22.47
C VAL A 185 -5.52 -4.13 -21.21
N ALA A 186 -6.73 -4.72 -21.25
CA ALA A 186 -7.25 -5.51 -20.15
C ALA A 186 -6.38 -6.74 -19.87
N ASP A 187 -5.96 -7.47 -20.92
CA ASP A 187 -5.03 -8.60 -20.82
C ASP A 187 -3.68 -8.19 -20.20
N TYR A 188 -3.17 -7.02 -20.61
CA TYR A 188 -1.93 -6.46 -20.06
C TYR A 188 -2.02 -6.24 -18.55
N ILE A 189 -3.04 -5.51 -18.11
CA ILE A 189 -3.22 -5.15 -16.70
C ILE A 189 -3.51 -6.40 -15.87
N PHE A 190 -4.36 -7.30 -16.38
CA PHE A 190 -4.65 -8.57 -15.75
C PHE A 190 -3.39 -9.43 -15.55
N GLY A 191 -2.58 -9.55 -16.61
CA GLY A 191 -1.32 -10.29 -16.58
C GLY A 191 -0.34 -9.70 -15.56
N TYR A 192 -0.26 -8.37 -15.47
CA TYR A 192 0.58 -7.70 -14.49
C TYR A 192 0.12 -7.95 -13.05
N ILE A 193 -1.18 -7.79 -12.77
CA ILE A 193 -1.78 -8.00 -11.44
C ILE A 193 -1.55 -9.44 -10.95
N LYS A 194 -1.68 -10.44 -11.84
CA LYS A 194 -1.41 -11.85 -11.49
C LYS A 194 0.01 -12.11 -11.02
N GLY A 195 0.98 -11.32 -11.48
CA GLY A 195 2.39 -11.42 -11.07
C GLY A 195 2.71 -10.62 -9.80
N MET A 196 1.77 -9.85 -9.25
CA MET A 196 2.01 -9.02 -8.08
C MET A 196 1.80 -9.80 -6.77
N PRO A 197 2.60 -9.50 -5.73
CA PRO A 197 2.30 -9.96 -4.39
C PRO A 197 1.01 -9.32 -3.88
N SER A 198 0.17 -10.13 -3.23
CA SER A 198 -1.05 -9.65 -2.58
C SER A 198 -0.72 -8.98 -1.23
N CYS A 199 -1.63 -8.10 -0.81
CA CYS A 199 -1.63 -7.46 0.49
C CYS A 199 -2.70 -8.12 1.38
N ASN A 200 -2.40 -8.27 2.66
CA ASN A 200 -3.33 -8.75 3.68
C ASN A 200 -3.95 -7.60 4.52
N SER A 201 -3.44 -6.38 4.36
CA SER A 201 -3.91 -5.19 5.07
C SER A 201 -3.47 -3.91 4.35
N ASN A 202 -3.94 -2.77 4.84
CA ASN A 202 -3.49 -1.44 4.42
C ASN A 202 -2.18 -1.00 5.09
N TRP A 203 -1.46 -1.89 5.77
CA TRP A 203 -0.20 -1.58 6.44
C TRP A 203 0.94 -2.37 5.81
N GLU A 204 1.88 -1.67 5.21
CA GLU A 204 3.06 -2.28 4.59
C GLU A 204 4.30 -1.98 5.42
N GLN A 205 5.04 -3.02 5.79
CA GLN A 205 6.24 -2.91 6.60
C GLN A 205 7.32 -2.10 5.89
N VAL A 206 7.95 -1.18 6.63
CA VAL A 206 9.06 -0.36 6.18
C VAL A 206 10.35 -1.01 6.65
N GLY A 207 11.09 -1.60 5.70
CA GLY A 207 12.39 -2.18 5.97
C GLY A 207 12.36 -3.28 7.04
N ASN A 208 13.49 -3.46 7.72
CA ASN A 208 13.63 -4.43 8.80
C ASN A 208 13.21 -3.82 10.15
N PRO A 209 12.71 -4.63 11.10
CA PRO A 209 12.44 -4.17 12.45
C PRO A 209 13.68 -3.56 13.13
N TYR A 210 13.46 -2.53 13.93
CA TYR A 210 14.50 -1.86 14.71
C TYR A 210 14.68 -2.55 16.06
N MET A 211 15.89 -2.97 16.39
CA MET A 211 16.19 -3.59 17.69
C MET A 211 16.24 -2.53 18.79
N ILE A 212 15.54 -2.75 19.88
CA ILE A 212 15.57 -1.88 21.06
C ILE A 212 16.83 -2.18 21.85
N LEU A 213 17.75 -1.22 21.92
CA LEU A 213 19.00 -1.30 22.68
C LEU A 213 18.80 -0.81 24.11
N LYS A 214 17.95 0.21 24.28
CA LYS A 214 17.66 0.83 25.58
C LYS A 214 16.26 1.44 25.57
N ALA A 215 15.57 1.37 26.72
CA ALA A 215 14.31 2.06 26.95
C ALA A 215 14.40 2.85 28.26
N ASP A 216 14.13 4.15 28.19
CA ASP A 216 14.14 5.08 29.32
C ASP A 216 12.77 5.76 29.46
N LYS A 217 12.41 6.15 30.69
CA LYS A 217 11.26 7.00 30.99
C LYS A 217 11.78 8.32 31.54
N LEU A 218 11.42 9.42 30.91
CA LEU A 218 11.68 10.78 31.38
C LEU A 218 10.38 11.32 32.00
N ASN A 219 10.52 11.99 33.14
CA ASN A 219 9.43 12.66 33.86
C ASN A 219 9.44 14.17 33.61
#